data_AF-A0A934YH54-F1
#
_entry.id   AF-A0A934YH54-F1
#
_cell.length_a   1.000
_cell.length_b   1.000
_cell.length_c   1.000
_cell.angle_alpha   90.00
_cell.angle_beta   90.00
_cell.angle_gamma   90.00
#
_symmetry.space_group_name_H-M   'P 1'
#
loop_
_entity.id
_entity.type
_entity.pdbx_description
1 polymer ?
#
loop_
_entity_poly.entity_id
_entity_poly.type
_entity_poly.pdbx_seq_one_letter_code
_entity_poly.pdbx_strand_id
1 'polypeptide(L)'
;MKKVVLGLATAVAFFATGDADAQPSVRGLGQPAAGQPAAPSAGFTVNNRAMHAVPFSGTSDVMNMQKLSALRARQPKPCGPTEVAPGVWVRIDCHLDTSRMMKASVHFSPAKMRLAKQGKLATRPFTTRAGGALAPTNRRFSGGGGATPAPAPAPAAGMSERAGTPGASTNTGTERGSYPAVVDHRGEAIEGPVKNQGYVGSCTAFALSATLDNAIRRAGIQEASSPSHIWSFYAIPKMSAAGDTNLGQSIASWTTWPYSGKEACKMSSPQYEDCGDVYNVRPGTARQDSTYVANLNKATQSGTFKIGAIEQLKTLPPDMDELEATLASGADLWMAMKIDGSKFSKLNNFVIPDWTTAQISGGHAMAMSGYRRLPNGKREFLLHNSWGTSWGDQGYAWVSEKMVATMMHYAFRVKLEGQAPPAAGLTDDDCAWDELVDSGTGRCDKICSDDSRPNNGCGSTASKR
;
A
#
# COMPACT_ATOMS: atom_id res chain seq x y z
N MET A 1 45.59 -46.20 -0.65
CA MET A 1 46.43 -46.66 0.47
C MET A 1 45.92 -46.05 1.76
N LYS A 2 45.81 -46.86 2.81
CA LYS A 2 45.75 -46.61 4.27
C LYS A 2 46.20 -45.17 4.70
N LYS A 3 45.66 -44.48 5.73
CA LYS A 3 45.26 -44.93 7.08
C LYS A 3 44.61 -43.77 7.87
N VAL A 4 43.90 -44.17 8.93
CA VAL A 4 43.21 -43.43 10.02
C VAL A 4 44.20 -42.96 11.12
N VAL A 5 43.74 -42.08 12.03
CA VAL A 5 43.96 -41.98 13.52
C VAL A 5 44.19 -40.50 13.94
N LEU A 6 43.26 -39.82 14.64
CA LEU A 6 42.92 -39.75 16.10
C LEU A 6 43.98 -39.09 17.01
N GLY A 7 43.58 -38.08 17.78
CA GLY A 7 44.37 -37.49 18.88
C GLY A 7 43.52 -36.56 19.77
N LEU A 8 43.33 -36.97 21.01
CA LEU A 8 42.53 -36.37 22.10
C LEU A 8 43.41 -35.52 23.05
N ALA A 9 42.75 -34.86 24.03
CA ALA A 9 43.23 -34.50 25.39
C ALA A 9 44.09 -33.21 25.57
N THR A 10 44.03 -32.39 26.63
CA THR A 10 43.17 -32.23 27.84
C THR A 10 43.45 -30.83 28.45
N ALA A 11 42.50 -30.34 29.25
CA ALA A 11 42.40 -29.11 30.06
C ALA A 11 43.57 -28.75 31.01
N VAL A 12 43.63 -27.46 31.43
CA VAL A 12 43.80 -27.03 32.84
C VAL A 12 43.16 -25.63 33.03
N ALA A 13 42.36 -25.47 34.09
CA ALA A 13 41.91 -24.21 34.67
C ALA A 13 42.72 -23.90 35.94
N PHE A 14 42.93 -22.64 36.31
CA PHE A 14 43.04 -22.22 37.73
C PHE A 14 42.79 -20.71 37.95
N PHE A 15 42.36 -20.42 39.18
CA PHE A 15 41.70 -19.26 39.78
C PHE A 15 42.58 -18.02 40.11
N ALA A 16 41.90 -16.91 40.43
CA ALA A 16 42.04 -16.05 41.65
C ALA A 16 42.11 -14.54 41.33
N THR A 17 41.04 -13.76 41.53
CA THR A 17 40.68 -12.90 42.70
C THR A 17 41.64 -11.74 43.02
N GLY A 18 41.09 -10.53 43.15
CA GLY A 18 41.73 -9.41 43.85
C GLY A 18 41.17 -8.03 43.51
N ASP A 19 40.15 -7.60 44.26
CA ASP A 19 39.72 -6.19 44.40
C ASP A 19 40.81 -5.32 45.06
N ALA A 20 40.85 -4.03 44.72
CA ALA A 20 41.04 -2.93 45.67
C ALA A 20 40.90 -1.54 45.01
N ASP A 21 40.06 -0.72 45.66
CA ASP A 21 39.74 0.69 45.44
C ASP A 21 40.92 1.66 45.38
N ALA A 22 40.76 2.73 44.59
CA ALA A 22 41.19 4.09 44.95
C ALA A 22 40.50 5.18 44.11
N GLN A 23 39.47 5.81 44.67
CA GLN A 23 39.14 7.24 44.46
C GLN A 23 40.00 8.07 45.43
N PRO A 24 40.30 9.38 45.24
CA PRO A 24 39.30 10.42 44.93
C PRO A 24 39.77 11.66 44.12
N SER A 25 38.83 12.48 43.63
CA SER A 25 38.69 13.90 44.03
C SER A 25 37.75 14.69 43.10
N VAL A 26 36.90 15.50 43.72
CA VAL A 26 35.85 16.34 43.15
C VAL A 26 36.26 17.81 43.25
N ARG A 27 35.98 18.59 42.18
CA ARG A 27 35.66 20.05 42.10
C ARG A 27 36.00 20.52 40.68
N GLY A 28 35.20 21.22 39.90
CA GLY A 28 33.88 21.81 40.05
C GLY A 28 33.67 22.81 38.89
N LEU A 29 32.40 23.08 38.58
CA LEU A 29 31.85 24.28 37.92
C LEU A 29 32.04 24.46 36.40
N GLY A 30 30.90 24.44 35.68
CA GLY A 30 30.76 25.00 34.34
C GLY A 30 29.62 24.40 33.50
N GLN A 31 28.36 24.69 33.83
CA GLN A 31 27.28 24.66 32.82
C GLN A 31 27.48 25.81 31.83
N PRO A 32 27.10 25.61 30.54
CA PRO A 32 25.96 26.33 29.99
C PRO A 32 25.00 25.35 29.28
N ALA A 33 23.72 25.36 29.62
CA ALA A 33 22.67 26.23 29.07
C ALA A 33 22.05 25.65 27.77
N ALA A 34 20.75 25.41 27.88
CA ALA A 34 19.85 24.98 26.84
C ALA A 34 19.82 25.94 25.65
N GLY A 35 19.69 25.38 24.46
CA GLY A 35 19.51 26.10 23.21
C GLY A 35 18.78 25.23 22.21
N GLN A 36 17.50 24.96 22.48
CA GLN A 36 16.53 24.74 21.41
C GLN A 36 16.55 25.95 20.46
N PRO A 37 16.14 25.72 19.20
CA PRO A 37 15.04 26.53 18.71
C PRO A 37 13.82 25.64 18.48
N ALA A 38 12.86 25.71 19.40
CA ALA A 38 11.46 25.81 19.01
C ALA A 38 11.31 27.20 18.37
N ALA A 39 10.69 27.41 17.22
CA ALA A 39 9.26 27.29 16.90
C ALA A 39 9.07 28.05 15.54
N PRO A 40 7.90 28.04 14.86
CA PRO A 40 6.63 27.52 15.31
C PRO A 40 5.96 26.52 14.35
N SER A 41 5.19 25.65 14.98
CA SER A 41 3.91 25.19 14.49
C SER A 41 3.06 26.39 14.03
N ALA A 42 2.96 26.59 12.73
CA ALA A 42 1.78 27.20 12.15
C ALA A 42 1.02 26.07 11.47
N GLY A 43 0.00 25.56 12.16
CA GLY A 43 -1.05 24.79 11.50
C GLY A 43 -1.64 25.66 10.40
N PHE A 44 -1.34 25.34 9.15
CA PHE A 44 -1.99 26.00 8.03
C PHE A 44 -3.29 25.25 7.76
N THR A 45 -4.34 25.70 8.42
CA THR A 45 -5.71 25.27 8.17
C THR A 45 -6.12 25.79 6.80
N VAL A 46 -6.05 24.93 5.79
CA VAL A 46 -6.82 25.10 4.55
C VAL A 46 -7.63 23.82 4.37
N ASN A 47 -8.88 23.88 4.83
CA ASN A 47 -9.98 22.96 4.56
C ASN A 47 -9.66 21.46 4.61
N ASN A 48 -9.81 20.86 5.79
CA ASN A 48 -10.16 19.44 6.05
C ASN A 48 -9.85 18.43 4.91
N ARG A 49 -8.55 18.26 4.62
CA ARG A 49 -7.97 17.02 4.09
C ARG A 49 -6.76 16.71 4.96
N ALA A 50 -6.75 15.54 5.60
CA ALA A 50 -5.53 14.99 6.14
C ALA A 50 -4.57 14.82 4.97
N MET A 51 -3.65 15.77 4.80
CA MET A 51 -2.55 15.59 3.86
C MET A 51 -1.60 14.59 4.51
N HIS A 52 -1.29 13.51 3.80
CA HIS A 52 -0.19 12.62 4.13
C HIS A 52 1.04 13.48 4.37
N ALA A 53 1.44 13.61 5.64
CA ALA A 53 2.59 14.41 5.99
C ALA A 53 3.85 13.72 5.41
N VAL A 54 4.59 14.52 4.64
CA VAL A 54 5.93 14.30 4.08
C VAL A 54 5.98 13.42 2.81
N PRO A 55 6.52 13.94 1.68
CA PRO A 55 6.91 13.09 0.56
C PRO A 55 8.04 12.17 1.02
N PHE A 56 7.76 10.87 1.12
CA PHE A 56 8.78 9.84 1.33
C PHE A 56 9.50 9.58 0.00
N SER A 57 10.39 10.49 -0.40
CA SER A 57 11.41 10.12 -1.37
C SER A 57 12.33 9.12 -0.69
N GLY A 58 12.56 7.95 -1.30
CA GLY A 58 13.72 7.11 -0.96
C GLY A 58 15.01 7.93 -1.01
N THR A 59 16.14 7.35 -0.60
CA THR A 59 17.45 7.99 -0.81
C THR A 59 17.49 8.50 -2.25
N SER A 60 17.77 9.80 -2.46
CA SER A 60 17.75 10.43 -3.77
C SER A 60 18.92 9.90 -4.61
N ASP A 61 18.78 8.66 -5.08
CA ASP A 61 19.78 8.02 -5.90
C ASP A 61 19.84 8.77 -7.21
N VAL A 62 20.96 9.44 -7.42
CA VAL A 62 21.22 10.18 -8.65
C VAL A 62 21.30 9.18 -9.81
N MET A 63 20.36 9.29 -10.75
CA MET A 63 20.35 8.52 -11.98
C MET A 63 21.24 9.20 -13.04
N ASN A 64 21.99 8.40 -13.80
CA ASN A 64 22.75 8.90 -14.93
C ASN A 64 21.80 9.16 -16.12
N MET A 65 21.37 10.42 -16.25
CA MET A 65 20.42 10.86 -17.27
C MET A 65 20.92 10.70 -18.70
N GLN A 66 22.24 10.78 -18.93
CA GLN A 66 22.82 10.55 -20.26
C GLN A 66 22.71 9.08 -20.66
N LYS A 67 23.02 8.16 -19.74
CA LYS A 67 22.88 6.72 -19.95
C LYS A 67 21.42 6.31 -20.11
N LEU A 68 20.52 6.89 -19.32
CA LEU A 68 19.09 6.67 -19.43
C LEU A 68 18.56 7.12 -20.80
N SER A 69 18.97 8.30 -21.27
CA SER A 69 18.62 8.81 -22.60
C SER A 69 19.15 7.90 -23.71
N ALA A 70 20.38 7.39 -23.57
CA ALA A 70 20.94 6.43 -24.51
C ALA A 70 20.25 5.06 -24.49
N LEU A 71 19.77 4.60 -23.32
CA LEU A 71 18.95 3.38 -23.20
C LEU A 71 17.62 3.56 -23.92
N ARG A 72 16.93 4.67 -23.69
CA ARG A 72 15.67 5.01 -24.37
C ARG A 72 15.83 5.05 -25.89
N ALA A 73 16.91 5.64 -26.39
CA ALA A 73 17.19 5.67 -27.83
C ALA A 73 17.40 4.26 -28.42
N ARG A 74 17.97 3.33 -27.65
CA ARG A 74 18.20 1.93 -28.06
C ARG A 74 16.95 1.06 -27.93
N GLN A 75 16.07 1.37 -26.99
CA GLN A 75 14.80 0.68 -26.76
C GLN A 75 13.63 1.62 -27.07
N PRO A 76 13.35 1.93 -28.35
CA PRO A 76 12.26 2.84 -28.72
C PRO A 76 10.86 2.23 -28.50
N LYS A 77 10.77 1.06 -27.86
CA LYS A 77 9.50 0.38 -27.59
C LYS A 77 8.69 1.16 -26.54
N PRO A 78 7.37 0.95 -26.48
CA PRO A 78 6.54 1.59 -25.46
C PRO A 78 6.84 1.16 -24.00
N CYS A 79 7.50 0.02 -23.76
CA CYS A 79 8.03 -0.38 -22.46
C CYS A 79 9.47 0.11 -22.22
N GLY A 80 9.99 -0.11 -21.01
CA GLY A 80 11.34 0.30 -20.62
C GLY A 80 11.38 1.72 -20.05
N PRO A 81 12.46 2.48 -20.27
CA PRO A 81 12.60 3.83 -19.71
C PRO A 81 11.51 4.80 -20.13
N THR A 82 10.72 5.22 -19.15
CA THR A 82 9.58 6.12 -19.35
C THR A 82 9.64 7.26 -18.34
N GLU A 83 9.53 8.48 -18.84
CA GLU A 83 9.28 9.66 -18.01
C GLU A 83 7.77 9.79 -17.80
N VAL A 84 7.34 9.70 -16.54
CA VAL A 84 5.92 9.67 -16.16
C VAL A 84 5.43 10.96 -15.53
N ALA A 85 6.37 11.77 -15.03
CA ALA A 85 6.19 13.16 -14.62
C ALA A 85 7.54 13.86 -14.83
N PRO A 86 7.60 15.21 -14.88
CA PRO A 86 8.86 15.93 -15.07
C PRO A 86 9.94 15.47 -14.07
N GLY A 87 11.02 14.88 -14.57
CA GLY A 87 12.13 14.37 -13.76
C GLY A 87 11.88 13.03 -13.05
N VAL A 88 10.69 12.43 -13.20
CA VAL A 88 10.36 11.10 -12.65
C VAL A 88 10.48 10.05 -13.74
N TRP A 89 11.50 9.22 -13.59
CA TRP A 89 11.81 8.15 -14.53
C TRP A 89 11.58 6.79 -13.90
N VAL A 90 10.87 5.95 -14.64
CA VAL A 90 10.53 4.59 -14.23
C VAL A 90 10.81 3.60 -15.35
N ARG A 91 10.85 2.32 -14.98
CA ARG A 91 10.95 1.22 -15.91
C ARG A 91 9.60 0.51 -16.01
N ILE A 92 8.98 0.56 -17.20
CA ILE A 92 7.81 -0.27 -17.51
C ILE A 92 8.31 -1.64 -17.94
N ASP A 93 7.82 -2.71 -17.31
CA ASP A 93 8.27 -4.06 -17.62
C ASP A 93 7.79 -4.50 -19.01
N CYS A 94 8.74 -4.90 -19.85
CA CYS A 94 8.47 -5.47 -21.16
C CYS A 94 8.02 -6.93 -21.08
N HIS A 95 8.24 -7.61 -19.95
CA HIS A 95 7.88 -9.01 -19.76
C HIS A 95 6.49 -9.12 -19.14
N LEU A 96 5.51 -9.47 -19.98
CA LEU A 96 4.14 -9.76 -19.54
C LEU A 96 4.04 -11.19 -19.03
N ASP A 97 4.66 -11.48 -17.89
CA ASP A 97 4.54 -12.78 -17.23
C ASP A 97 3.17 -12.92 -16.55
N THR A 98 2.42 -13.93 -16.96
CA THR A 98 1.07 -14.26 -16.47
C THR A 98 1.03 -15.55 -15.65
N SER A 99 2.20 -16.02 -15.18
CA SER A 99 2.33 -17.20 -14.33
C SER A 99 1.48 -17.11 -13.07
N ARG A 100 0.84 -18.22 -12.73
CA ARG A 100 0.00 -18.30 -11.54
C ARG A 100 0.87 -18.29 -10.28
N MET A 101 0.39 -17.63 -9.24
CA MET A 101 0.95 -17.74 -7.90
C MET A 101 0.49 -19.06 -7.26
N MET A 102 1.43 -19.87 -6.78
CA MET A 102 1.13 -21.25 -6.37
C MET A 102 0.63 -21.35 -4.93
N LYS A 103 1.03 -20.43 -4.06
CA LYS A 103 0.68 -20.44 -2.63
C LYS A 103 -0.55 -19.60 -2.28
N ALA A 104 -1.20 -18.99 -3.28
CA ALA A 104 -2.39 -18.19 -3.07
C ALA A 104 -3.59 -19.06 -2.66
N SER A 105 -4.29 -18.69 -1.60
CA SER A 105 -5.59 -19.28 -1.27
C SER A 105 -6.71 -18.57 -2.04
N VAL A 106 -7.91 -19.15 -2.08
CA VAL A 106 -9.10 -18.46 -2.61
C VAL A 106 -9.54 -17.39 -1.60
N HIS A 107 -9.94 -16.22 -2.10
CA HIS A 107 -10.42 -15.13 -1.26
C HIS A 107 -11.83 -15.40 -0.70
N PHE A 108 -12.85 -15.49 -1.55
CA PHE A 108 -14.22 -15.76 -1.10
C PHE A 108 -14.72 -17.13 -1.53
N SER A 109 -15.38 -17.82 -0.59
CA SER A 109 -16.17 -19.02 -0.90
C SER A 109 -17.33 -18.67 -1.84
N PRO A 110 -17.92 -19.66 -2.54
CA PRO A 110 -19.14 -19.42 -3.33
C PRO A 110 -20.29 -18.82 -2.52
N ALA A 111 -20.42 -19.19 -1.24
CA ALA A 111 -21.43 -18.63 -0.33
C ALA A 111 -21.15 -17.16 -0.01
N LYS A 112 -19.91 -16.84 0.39
CA LYS A 112 -19.48 -15.47 0.65
C LYS A 112 -19.62 -14.58 -0.60
N MET A 113 -19.31 -15.12 -1.78
CA MET A 113 -19.52 -14.42 -3.06
C MET A 113 -21.00 -14.11 -3.34
N ARG A 114 -21.93 -15.03 -3.05
CA ARG A 114 -23.37 -14.76 -3.20
C ARG A 114 -23.82 -13.62 -2.29
N LEU A 115 -23.34 -13.60 -1.05
CA LEU A 115 -23.60 -12.51 -0.11
C LEU A 115 -22.95 -11.20 -0.55
N ALA A 116 -21.74 -11.26 -1.12
CA ALA A 116 -21.04 -10.08 -1.65
C ALA A 116 -21.86 -9.39 -2.75
N LYS A 117 -22.39 -10.16 -3.70
CA LYS A 117 -23.25 -9.66 -4.79
C LYS A 117 -24.57 -9.08 -4.32
N GLN A 118 -25.04 -9.52 -3.16
CA GLN A 118 -26.25 -9.00 -2.52
C GLN A 118 -25.98 -7.78 -1.63
N GLY A 119 -24.71 -7.34 -1.50
CA GLY A 119 -24.32 -6.27 -0.58
C GLY A 119 -24.60 -6.60 0.89
N LYS A 120 -24.51 -7.89 1.27
CA LYS A 120 -24.83 -8.40 2.61
C LYS A 120 -23.61 -8.63 3.51
N LEU A 121 -22.40 -8.40 2.98
CA LEU A 121 -21.20 -8.46 3.79
C LEU A 121 -21.13 -7.25 4.72
N ALA A 122 -20.69 -7.48 5.95
CA ALA A 122 -20.38 -6.45 6.92
C ALA A 122 -19.09 -5.77 6.50
N THR A 123 -19.22 -4.49 6.17
CA THR A 123 -18.14 -3.62 5.72
C THR A 123 -17.83 -2.57 6.78
N ARG A 124 -16.78 -1.77 6.55
CA ARG A 124 -16.51 -0.63 7.43
C ARG A 124 -17.57 0.45 7.26
N PRO A 125 -17.90 1.20 8.33
CA PRO A 125 -18.67 2.43 8.17
C PRO A 125 -17.80 3.49 7.49
N PHE A 126 -18.18 3.91 6.29
CA PHE A 126 -17.55 5.04 5.61
C PHE A 126 -18.30 6.32 5.96
N THR A 127 -17.58 7.37 6.35
CA THR A 127 -18.18 8.69 6.48
C THR A 127 -18.53 9.21 5.09
N THR A 128 -19.78 9.04 4.66
CA THR A 128 -20.29 9.74 3.48
C THR A 128 -20.30 11.24 3.83
N ARG A 129 -19.33 11.99 3.30
CA ARG A 129 -19.39 13.44 3.41
C ARG A 129 -20.54 13.91 2.50
N ALA A 130 -21.73 14.06 3.07
CA ALA A 130 -22.88 14.65 2.40
C ALA A 130 -22.44 16.00 1.80
N GLY A 131 -22.53 16.14 0.47
CA GLY A 131 -22.28 17.40 -0.24
C GLY A 131 -20.96 17.54 -1.00
N GLY A 132 -20.13 16.50 -1.08
CA GLY A 132 -18.94 16.51 -1.92
C GLY A 132 -19.20 16.10 -3.37
N ALA A 133 -20.10 16.77 -4.10
CA ALA A 133 -20.02 16.71 -5.55
C ALA A 133 -18.62 17.22 -5.93
N LEU A 134 -17.74 16.34 -6.41
CA LEU A 134 -16.53 16.76 -7.12
C LEU A 134 -17.00 17.40 -8.43
N ALA A 135 -17.52 18.63 -8.33
CA ALA A 135 -17.62 19.52 -9.47
C ALA A 135 -16.19 19.67 -10.04
N PRO A 136 -16.01 19.56 -11.36
CA PRO A 136 -14.69 19.78 -11.95
C PRO A 136 -14.30 21.23 -11.66
N THR A 137 -13.31 21.42 -10.78
CA THR A 137 -12.75 22.75 -10.57
C THR A 137 -11.96 23.12 -11.81
N ASN A 138 -12.63 23.72 -12.79
CA ASN A 138 -12.00 24.48 -13.86
C ASN A 138 -11.26 25.66 -13.24
N ARG A 139 -10.03 25.47 -12.78
CA ARG A 139 -9.10 26.60 -12.63
C ARG A 139 -8.21 26.67 -13.86
N ARG A 140 -8.63 27.53 -14.79
CA ARG A 140 -7.74 28.14 -15.77
C ARG A 140 -6.60 28.80 -15.01
N PHE A 141 -5.36 28.40 -15.32
CA PHE A 141 -4.20 29.23 -15.06
C PHE A 141 -4.30 30.47 -15.95
N SER A 142 -4.45 31.65 -15.36
CA SER A 142 -4.11 32.92 -16.00
C SER A 142 -3.27 33.72 -15.02
N GLY A 143 -2.00 33.95 -15.39
CA GLY A 143 -1.08 34.77 -14.62
C GLY A 143 -1.36 36.27 -14.77
N GLY A 144 -0.79 37.03 -13.83
CA GLY A 144 -0.31 38.40 -14.04
C GLY A 144 -1.20 39.56 -13.60
N GLY A 145 -0.87 40.13 -12.42
CA GLY A 145 -0.75 41.59 -12.22
C GLY A 145 -1.99 42.39 -11.80
N GLY A 146 -1.89 43.11 -10.68
CA GLY A 146 -2.76 44.25 -10.36
C GLY A 146 -3.15 44.34 -8.88
N ALA A 147 -2.66 45.38 -8.19
CA ALA A 147 -2.79 45.59 -6.75
C ALA A 147 -3.98 46.48 -6.34
N THR A 148 -4.30 46.42 -5.04
CA THR A 148 -5.05 47.38 -4.16
C THR A 148 -6.59 47.25 -4.06
N PRO A 149 -7.24 47.82 -3.02
CA PRO A 149 -7.30 47.26 -1.66
C PRO A 149 -8.74 47.14 -1.09
N ALA A 150 -8.85 46.52 0.09
CA ALA A 150 -10.10 46.26 0.83
C ALA A 150 -10.81 47.53 1.38
N PRO A 151 -12.09 47.39 1.77
CA PRO A 151 -12.59 48.05 2.96
C PRO A 151 -13.23 47.10 3.99
N ALA A 152 -13.31 47.63 5.21
CA ALA A 152 -13.61 47.02 6.50
C ALA A 152 -15.13 46.92 6.84
N PRO A 153 -15.53 46.37 8.02
CA PRO A 153 -16.82 45.68 8.24
C PRO A 153 -17.89 46.44 9.06
N ALA A 154 -19.05 45.76 9.25
CA ALA A 154 -20.07 45.82 10.33
C ALA A 154 -21.48 46.32 9.90
N PRO A 155 -22.57 46.10 10.68
CA PRO A 155 -22.72 45.34 11.94
C PRO A 155 -23.88 44.30 11.96
N ALA A 156 -23.95 43.56 13.06
CA ALA A 156 -25.03 42.65 13.45
C ALA A 156 -26.21 43.37 14.13
N ALA A 157 -27.45 42.90 13.92
CA ALA A 157 -28.56 42.94 14.88
C ALA A 157 -29.75 42.12 14.36
N GLY A 158 -30.39 41.34 15.24
CA GLY A 158 -31.71 40.75 14.97
C GLY A 158 -31.94 39.36 15.58
N MET A 159 -32.19 39.31 16.90
CA MET A 159 -32.82 38.17 17.56
C MET A 159 -34.33 38.15 17.25
N SER A 160 -34.89 36.96 16.98
CA SER A 160 -36.25 36.60 17.36
C SER A 160 -36.38 35.07 17.41
N GLU A 161 -37.13 34.63 18.40
CA GLU A 161 -37.18 33.31 19.02
C GLU A 161 -37.94 32.22 18.24
N ARG A 162 -37.70 30.98 18.74
CA ARG A 162 -38.60 29.81 18.80
C ARG A 162 -38.78 28.96 17.54
N ALA A 163 -38.22 27.74 17.58
CA ALA A 163 -38.98 26.55 17.97
C ALA A 163 -38.13 25.26 17.87
N GLY A 164 -38.14 24.47 18.95
CA GLY A 164 -38.05 23.01 18.90
C GLY A 164 -36.71 22.36 18.55
N THR A 165 -35.95 22.00 19.57
CA THR A 165 -35.19 20.73 19.54
C THR A 165 -36.16 19.56 19.42
N PRO A 166 -35.93 18.62 18.50
CA PRO A 166 -35.94 17.22 18.88
C PRO A 166 -34.58 16.57 18.63
N GLY A 167 -34.24 15.68 19.57
CA GLY A 167 -32.98 14.96 19.71
C GLY A 167 -32.25 14.61 18.43
N ALA A 168 -30.92 14.78 18.48
CA ALA A 168 -29.99 14.03 17.67
C ALA A 168 -30.22 12.53 17.93
N SER A 169 -31.11 11.91 17.16
CA SER A 169 -31.10 10.47 16.96
C SER A 169 -29.81 10.16 16.23
N THR A 170 -28.83 9.63 16.96
CA THR A 170 -27.74 8.86 16.38
C THR A 170 -28.36 7.64 15.72
N ASN A 171 -28.77 7.78 14.46
CA ASN A 171 -29.05 6.62 13.62
C ASN A 171 -27.72 5.91 13.36
N THR A 172 -27.38 4.99 14.26
CA THR A 172 -26.42 3.89 14.04
C THR A 172 -27.05 2.77 13.19
N GLY A 173 -28.07 3.09 12.39
CA GLY A 173 -28.63 2.20 11.41
C GLY A 173 -27.83 2.31 10.12
N THR A 174 -26.86 1.42 9.94
CA THR A 174 -26.45 1.01 8.59
C THR A 174 -27.72 0.59 7.86
N GLU A 175 -28.13 1.34 6.83
CA GLU A 175 -29.14 0.84 5.91
C GLU A 175 -28.64 -0.50 5.38
N ARG A 176 -29.40 -1.57 5.67
CA ARG A 176 -29.15 -2.88 5.10
C ARG A 176 -29.44 -2.79 3.60
N GLY A 177 -28.38 -2.85 2.80
CA GLY A 177 -28.48 -3.17 1.37
C GLY A 177 -27.77 -2.18 0.46
N SER A 178 -26.45 -2.33 0.35
CA SER A 178 -25.54 -1.96 -0.76
C SER A 178 -24.26 -1.32 -0.23
N TYR A 179 -23.13 -1.62 -0.89
CA TYR A 179 -21.86 -0.97 -0.58
C TYR A 179 -21.94 0.55 -0.85
N PRO A 180 -21.13 1.36 -0.15
CA PRO A 180 -21.07 2.80 -0.40
C PRO A 180 -20.85 3.11 -1.88
N ALA A 181 -21.46 4.17 -2.39
CA ALA A 181 -21.22 4.57 -3.78
C ALA A 181 -19.77 5.00 -4.04
N VAL A 182 -19.05 5.41 -3.00
CA VAL A 182 -17.64 5.82 -3.06
C VAL A 182 -16.90 5.28 -1.84
N VAL A 183 -15.76 4.65 -2.12
CA VAL A 183 -14.74 4.27 -1.15
C VAL A 183 -13.43 4.90 -1.59
N ASP A 184 -12.79 5.65 -0.71
CA ASP A 184 -11.51 6.32 -0.97
C ASP A 184 -10.67 6.28 0.31
N HIS A 185 -9.78 5.28 0.41
CA HIS A 185 -8.99 5.01 1.61
C HIS A 185 -8.04 6.15 2.00
N ARG A 186 -7.72 7.06 1.06
CA ARG A 186 -6.95 8.28 1.35
C ARG A 186 -7.70 9.19 2.32
N GLY A 187 -9.02 9.28 2.16
CA GLY A 187 -9.90 10.09 3.01
C GLY A 187 -10.06 9.55 4.43
N GLU A 188 -9.73 8.27 4.65
CA GLU A 188 -9.83 7.57 5.93
C GLU A 188 -8.50 7.49 6.69
N ALA A 189 -7.42 8.03 6.13
CA ALA A 189 -6.07 7.97 6.69
C ALA A 189 -5.54 6.54 6.95
N ILE A 190 -6.07 5.55 6.19
CA ILE A 190 -5.63 4.15 6.25
C ILE A 190 -4.63 3.80 5.14
N GLU A 191 -4.24 4.76 4.29
CA GLU A 191 -3.22 4.57 3.25
C GLU A 191 -1.79 4.82 3.74
N GLY A 192 -0.88 3.96 3.31
CA GLY A 192 0.57 4.16 3.43
C GLY A 192 1.08 5.37 2.64
N PRO A 193 2.33 5.78 2.84
CA PRO A 193 2.92 6.83 2.04
C PRO A 193 3.08 6.40 0.57
N VAL A 194 2.89 7.35 -0.34
CA VAL A 194 3.25 7.17 -1.76
C VAL A 194 4.76 7.09 -1.88
N LYS A 195 5.23 5.97 -2.44
CA LYS A 195 6.66 5.66 -2.62
C LYS A 195 7.10 5.89 -4.07
N ASN A 196 8.40 5.82 -4.33
CA ASN A 196 8.98 5.94 -5.67
C ASN A 196 9.96 4.79 -5.96
N GLN A 197 9.64 3.94 -6.93
CA GLN A 197 10.48 2.81 -7.37
C GLN A 197 11.67 3.23 -8.23
N GLY A 198 11.66 4.45 -8.79
CA GLY A 198 12.67 4.89 -9.76
C GLY A 198 12.80 3.93 -10.95
N TYR A 199 14.03 3.75 -11.43
CA TYR A 199 14.32 3.02 -12.66
C TYR A 199 14.52 1.50 -12.48
N VAL A 200 14.16 0.93 -11.33
CA VAL A 200 14.16 -0.54 -11.15
C VAL A 200 12.74 -1.05 -11.39
N GLY A 201 12.58 -2.19 -12.07
CA GLY A 201 11.30 -2.89 -12.28
C GLY A 201 10.68 -3.50 -11.00
N SER A 202 10.85 -2.87 -9.85
CA SER A 202 10.41 -3.40 -8.54
C SER A 202 8.94 -3.10 -8.21
N CYS A 203 8.08 -2.80 -9.19
CA CYS A 203 6.69 -2.43 -8.95
C CYS A 203 5.91 -3.49 -8.16
N THR A 204 6.22 -4.77 -8.35
CA THR A 204 5.58 -5.88 -7.63
C THR A 204 5.82 -5.80 -6.11
N ALA A 205 7.04 -5.44 -5.69
CA ALA A 205 7.39 -5.24 -4.28
C ALA A 205 6.76 -3.97 -3.70
N PHE A 206 6.72 -2.89 -4.49
CA PHE A 206 6.14 -1.63 -4.05
C PHE A 206 4.63 -1.70 -3.90
N ALA A 207 3.95 -2.36 -4.83
CA ALA A 207 2.52 -2.62 -4.76
C ALA A 207 2.17 -3.48 -3.55
N LEU A 208 2.93 -4.56 -3.30
CA LEU A 208 2.76 -5.38 -2.10
C LEU A 208 3.00 -4.57 -0.82
N SER A 209 4.03 -3.73 -0.81
CA SER A 209 4.32 -2.82 0.30
C SER A 209 3.18 -1.82 0.55
N ALA A 210 2.61 -1.21 -0.48
CA ALA A 210 1.48 -0.28 -0.33
C ALA A 210 0.24 -0.99 0.25
N THR A 211 -0.10 -2.18 -0.26
CA THR A 211 -1.19 -3.00 0.29
C THR A 211 -0.92 -3.44 1.73
N LEU A 212 0.34 -3.75 2.06
CA LEU A 212 0.74 -4.10 3.43
C LEU A 212 0.63 -2.89 4.37
N ASP A 213 1.01 -1.70 3.92
CA ASP A 213 0.88 -0.46 4.71
C ASP A 213 -0.59 -0.17 5.03
N ASN A 214 -1.50 -0.39 4.08
CA ASN A 214 -2.93 -0.31 4.32
C ASN A 214 -3.36 -1.31 5.42
N ALA A 215 -2.92 -2.57 5.35
CA ALA A 215 -3.21 -3.56 6.39
C ALA A 215 -2.63 -3.17 7.77
N ILE A 216 -1.40 -2.64 7.81
CA ILE A 216 -0.72 -2.16 9.02
C ILE A 216 -1.52 -1.01 9.66
N ARG A 217 -1.99 -0.04 8.86
CA ARG A 217 -2.81 1.08 9.34
C ARG A 217 -4.19 0.66 9.81
N ARG A 218 -4.82 -0.31 9.12
CA ARG A 218 -6.09 -0.92 9.59
C ARG A 218 -5.93 -1.61 10.94
N ALA A 219 -4.75 -2.15 11.24
CA ALA A 219 -4.39 -2.71 12.54
C ALA A 219 -4.03 -1.63 13.59
N GLY A 220 -4.12 -0.33 13.26
CA GLY A 220 -3.85 0.78 14.18
C GLY A 220 -2.37 1.15 14.31
N ILE A 221 -1.50 0.61 13.45
CA ILE A 221 -0.06 0.84 13.51
C ILE A 221 0.31 1.94 12.50
N GLN A 222 1.06 2.95 12.94
CA GLN A 222 1.47 4.10 12.11
C GLN A 222 2.89 3.91 11.55
N GLU A 223 3.11 2.79 10.86
CA GLU A 223 4.37 2.48 10.19
C GLU A 223 4.15 2.13 8.72
N ALA A 224 5.22 2.16 7.95
CA ALA A 224 5.24 1.70 6.56
C ALA A 224 6.24 0.56 6.43
N SER A 225 5.92 -0.42 5.60
CA SER A 225 6.75 -1.57 5.26
C SER A 225 7.88 -1.19 4.30
N SER A 226 8.98 -1.94 4.35
CA SER A 226 10.13 -1.79 3.46
C SER A 226 9.93 -2.57 2.15
N PRO A 227 9.77 -1.90 0.99
CA PRO A 227 9.78 -2.58 -0.31
C PRO A 227 11.18 -3.13 -0.65
N SER A 228 12.27 -2.61 -0.06
CA SER A 228 13.62 -3.19 -0.22
C SER A 228 13.68 -4.60 0.37
N HIS A 229 13.13 -4.78 1.57
CA HIS A 229 13.10 -6.10 2.19
C HIS A 229 12.25 -7.07 1.38
N ILE A 230 11.07 -6.64 0.92
CA ILE A 230 10.21 -7.43 0.03
C ILE A 230 10.95 -7.83 -1.26
N TRP A 231 11.60 -6.88 -1.92
CA TRP A 231 12.36 -7.10 -3.16
C TRP A 231 13.52 -8.09 -2.97
N SER A 232 14.18 -8.05 -1.82
CA SER A 232 15.37 -8.86 -1.51
C SER A 232 15.14 -10.38 -1.58
N PHE A 233 13.89 -10.84 -1.47
CA PHE A 233 13.55 -12.26 -1.49
C PHE A 233 13.51 -12.88 -2.90
N TYR A 234 13.36 -12.09 -3.96
CA TYR A 234 13.13 -12.64 -5.32
C TYR A 234 13.77 -11.85 -6.46
N ALA A 235 13.85 -10.52 -6.34
CA ALA A 235 14.60 -9.62 -7.23
C ALA A 235 14.40 -9.80 -8.75
N ILE A 236 13.18 -10.16 -9.16
CA ILE A 236 12.72 -10.26 -10.56
C ILE A 236 11.29 -9.71 -10.66
N PRO A 237 10.87 -9.03 -11.73
CA PRO A 237 9.59 -8.30 -11.79
C PRO A 237 8.34 -9.19 -11.98
N LYS A 238 8.22 -10.29 -11.22
CA LYS A 238 7.11 -11.26 -11.37
C LYS A 238 6.20 -11.29 -10.14
N MET A 239 4.89 -11.20 -10.37
CA MET A 239 3.87 -11.27 -9.30
C MET A 239 3.90 -12.60 -8.55
N SER A 240 3.99 -13.71 -9.29
CA SER A 240 4.06 -15.07 -8.72
C SER A 240 5.27 -15.23 -7.80
N ALA A 241 6.46 -14.82 -8.27
CA ALA A 241 7.68 -14.86 -7.46
C ALA A 241 7.58 -13.94 -6.23
N ALA A 242 7.04 -12.73 -6.38
CA ALA A 242 6.85 -11.80 -5.27
C ALA A 242 6.00 -12.45 -4.16
N GLY A 243 4.83 -13.00 -4.51
CA GLY A 243 3.93 -13.56 -3.50
C GLY A 243 4.39 -14.90 -2.94
N ASP A 244 4.86 -15.83 -3.78
CA ASP A 244 5.29 -17.17 -3.33
C ASP A 244 6.52 -17.11 -2.41
N THR A 245 7.39 -16.11 -2.57
CA THR A 245 8.60 -15.94 -1.73
C THR A 245 8.33 -15.12 -0.47
N ASN A 246 7.42 -14.13 -0.53
CA ASN A 246 7.11 -13.25 0.60
C ASN A 246 6.04 -13.82 1.54
N LEU A 247 5.19 -14.75 1.11
CA LEU A 247 4.22 -15.40 1.99
C LEU A 247 4.94 -16.10 3.16
N GLY A 248 4.54 -15.77 4.38
CA GLY A 248 5.14 -16.26 5.63
C GLY A 248 6.35 -15.46 6.12
N GLN A 249 6.87 -14.52 5.32
CA GLN A 249 7.98 -13.66 5.73
C GLN A 249 7.51 -12.56 6.67
N SER A 250 8.39 -12.16 7.59
CA SER A 250 8.21 -10.96 8.43
C SER A 250 8.90 -9.78 7.78
N ILE A 251 8.12 -8.80 7.33
CA ILE A 251 8.64 -7.63 6.62
C ILE A 251 9.03 -6.56 7.64
N ALA A 252 10.22 -5.97 7.46
CA ALA A 252 10.70 -4.88 8.29
C ALA A 252 10.05 -3.55 7.91
N SER A 253 10.09 -2.61 8.86
CA SER A 253 9.72 -1.21 8.63
C SER A 253 10.59 -0.55 7.57
N TRP A 254 10.03 0.40 6.82
CA TRP A 254 10.74 1.30 5.93
C TRP A 254 11.88 2.01 6.65
N THR A 255 11.69 2.37 7.92
CA THR A 255 12.72 3.03 8.74
C THR A 255 13.92 2.12 9.02
N THR A 256 13.70 0.81 9.10
CA THR A 256 14.76 -0.18 9.25
C THR A 256 15.58 -0.32 7.97
N TRP A 257 14.93 -0.41 6.81
CA TRP A 257 15.57 -0.52 5.50
C TRP A 257 14.83 0.31 4.46
N PRO A 258 15.22 1.58 4.27
CA PRO A 258 14.64 2.45 3.25
C PRO A 258 14.91 1.95 1.83
N TYR A 259 14.18 2.47 0.86
CA TYR A 259 14.44 2.18 -0.55
C TYR A 259 15.65 2.93 -1.11
N SER A 260 16.50 2.19 -1.81
CA SER A 260 17.55 2.68 -2.70
C SER A 260 17.44 1.97 -4.06
N GLY A 261 17.38 2.74 -5.14
CA GLY A 261 17.45 2.23 -6.50
C GLY A 261 18.79 1.57 -6.82
N LYS A 262 19.91 2.07 -6.24
CA LYS A 262 21.22 1.43 -6.37
C LYS A 262 21.26 0.04 -5.74
N GLU A 263 20.81 -0.07 -4.48
CA GLU A 263 20.76 -1.37 -3.80
C GLU A 263 19.78 -2.32 -4.50
N ALA A 264 18.57 -1.86 -4.83
CA ALA A 264 17.60 -2.66 -5.55
C ALA A 264 18.14 -3.15 -6.89
N CYS A 265 18.87 -2.31 -7.63
CA CYS A 265 19.51 -2.69 -8.87
C CYS A 265 20.62 -3.75 -8.67
N LYS A 266 21.41 -3.66 -7.58
CA LYS A 266 22.39 -4.70 -7.23
C LYS A 266 21.72 -6.04 -6.88
N MET A 267 20.51 -6.03 -6.33
CA MET A 267 19.73 -7.25 -6.04
C MET A 267 19.23 -7.89 -7.33
N SER A 268 18.79 -7.06 -8.27
CA SER A 268 18.11 -7.47 -9.48
C SER A 268 18.90 -8.47 -10.33
N SER A 269 18.17 -9.41 -10.93
CA SER A 269 18.75 -10.28 -11.95
C SER A 269 19.10 -9.49 -13.22
N PRO A 270 20.34 -9.59 -13.75
CA PRO A 270 20.74 -8.93 -14.98
C PRO A 270 19.99 -9.45 -16.22
N GLN A 271 19.28 -10.57 -16.11
CA GLN A 271 18.44 -11.09 -17.19
C GLN A 271 17.12 -10.32 -17.35
N TYR A 272 16.67 -9.67 -16.28
CA TYR A 272 15.36 -9.01 -16.23
C TYR A 272 15.47 -7.48 -16.11
N GLU A 273 16.62 -6.94 -15.67
CA GLU A 273 16.80 -5.52 -15.36
C GLU A 273 18.04 -4.94 -16.05
N ASP A 274 17.91 -3.73 -16.60
CA ASP A 274 18.98 -2.97 -17.28
C ASP A 274 19.38 -1.68 -16.51
N CYS A 275 19.10 -1.66 -15.21
CA CYS A 275 19.30 -0.53 -14.31
C CYS A 275 20.79 -0.19 -14.02
N GLY A 276 21.72 -1.09 -14.35
CA GLY A 276 23.13 -1.00 -13.93
C GLY A 276 23.84 0.25 -14.42
N ASP A 277 23.72 0.56 -15.71
CA ASP A 277 24.31 1.77 -16.32
C ASP A 277 23.71 3.06 -15.75
N VAL A 278 22.42 3.03 -15.38
CA VAL A 278 21.68 4.18 -14.85
C VAL A 278 22.11 4.50 -13.43
N TYR A 279 22.31 3.48 -12.60
CA TYR A 279 22.69 3.63 -11.20
C TYR A 279 24.20 3.51 -10.95
N ASN A 280 24.99 3.23 -11.99
CA ASN A 280 26.43 2.96 -11.91
C ASN A 280 26.76 1.80 -10.95
N VAL A 281 26.03 0.69 -11.09
CA VAL A 281 26.21 -0.54 -10.30
C VAL A 281 26.07 -1.77 -11.20
N ARG A 282 26.52 -2.93 -10.74
CA ARG A 282 26.34 -4.20 -11.45
C ARG A 282 25.17 -4.99 -10.86
N PRO A 283 24.11 -5.31 -11.62
CA PRO A 283 23.05 -6.19 -11.13
C PRO A 283 23.57 -7.58 -10.74
N GLY A 284 22.90 -8.24 -9.79
CA GLY A 284 23.28 -9.54 -9.24
C GLY A 284 24.50 -9.53 -8.32
N THR A 285 24.94 -8.36 -7.83
CA THR A 285 26.12 -8.23 -6.95
C THR A 285 25.79 -7.86 -5.51
N ALA A 286 24.50 -7.75 -5.13
CA ALA A 286 24.09 -7.34 -3.79
C ALA A 286 24.79 -8.13 -2.66
N ARG A 287 24.96 -9.45 -2.81
CA ARG A 287 25.63 -10.29 -1.78
C ARG A 287 27.12 -9.98 -1.57
N GLN A 288 27.75 -9.25 -2.48
CA GLN A 288 29.15 -8.80 -2.37
C GLN A 288 29.26 -7.44 -1.66
N ASP A 289 28.13 -6.75 -1.44
CA ASP A 289 28.07 -5.46 -0.77
C ASP A 289 27.77 -5.68 0.73
N SER A 290 28.72 -5.31 1.59
CA SER A 290 28.60 -5.45 3.03
C SER A 290 27.46 -4.61 3.63
N THR A 291 27.14 -3.47 3.01
CA THR A 291 26.03 -2.60 3.43
C THR A 291 24.69 -3.28 3.18
N TYR A 292 24.53 -3.86 1.99
CA TYR A 292 23.35 -4.67 1.66
C TYR A 292 23.21 -5.85 2.62
N VAL A 293 24.28 -6.61 2.85
CA VAL A 293 24.25 -7.78 3.75
C VAL A 293 23.87 -7.36 5.18
N ALA A 294 24.41 -6.25 5.67
CA ALA A 294 24.04 -5.70 6.97
C ALA A 294 22.57 -5.28 7.03
N ASN A 295 22.07 -4.58 6.01
CA ASN A 295 20.66 -4.16 5.92
C ASN A 295 19.72 -5.38 5.87
N LEU A 296 20.05 -6.39 5.08
CA LEU A 296 19.29 -7.64 5.00
C LEU A 296 19.24 -8.36 6.34
N ASN A 297 20.39 -8.53 7.00
CA ASN A 297 20.47 -9.19 8.30
C ASN A 297 19.64 -8.43 9.35
N LYS A 298 19.77 -7.10 9.40
CA LYS A 298 19.00 -6.25 10.31
C LYS A 298 17.49 -6.38 10.05
N ALA A 299 17.07 -6.26 8.79
CA ALA A 299 15.67 -6.35 8.41
C ALA A 299 15.07 -7.74 8.68
N THR A 300 15.84 -8.80 8.45
CA THR A 300 15.42 -10.18 8.76
C THR A 300 15.21 -10.38 10.26
N GLN A 301 16.10 -9.82 11.09
CA GLN A 301 16.02 -9.93 12.55
C GLN A 301 14.93 -9.05 13.16
N SER A 302 14.63 -7.90 12.54
CA SER A 302 13.66 -6.92 13.05
C SER A 302 12.35 -6.89 12.27
N GLY A 303 12.04 -7.93 11.49
CA GLY A 303 10.79 -8.01 10.74
C GLY A 303 9.59 -8.07 11.69
N THR A 304 8.59 -7.20 11.49
CA THR A 304 7.43 -7.05 12.40
C THR A 304 6.10 -7.34 11.72
N PHE A 305 6.03 -7.19 10.39
CA PHE A 305 4.80 -7.31 9.63
C PHE A 305 4.79 -8.63 8.87
N LYS A 306 4.29 -9.68 9.52
CA LYS A 306 4.26 -11.03 8.94
C LYS A 306 3.13 -11.17 7.94
N ILE A 307 3.44 -11.54 6.69
CA ILE A 307 2.43 -11.81 5.66
C ILE A 307 1.86 -13.20 5.90
N GLY A 308 0.69 -13.26 6.54
CA GLY A 308 0.04 -14.52 6.94
C GLY A 308 -0.76 -15.18 5.81
N ALA A 309 -1.39 -14.38 4.96
CA ALA A 309 -2.12 -14.88 3.80
C ALA A 309 -2.04 -13.94 2.61
N ILE A 310 -2.02 -14.53 1.42
CA ILE A 310 -2.27 -13.85 0.16
C ILE A 310 -3.41 -14.61 -0.53
N GLU A 311 -4.55 -13.97 -0.62
CA GLU A 311 -5.79 -14.55 -1.09
C GLU A 311 -6.11 -14.02 -2.49
N GLN A 312 -6.27 -14.92 -3.46
CA GLN A 312 -6.54 -14.61 -4.85
C GLN A 312 -8.03 -14.33 -5.07
N LEU A 313 -8.31 -13.16 -5.62
CA LEU A 313 -9.62 -12.80 -6.16
C LEU A 313 -9.78 -13.39 -7.56
N LYS A 314 -11.03 -13.50 -8.02
CA LYS A 314 -11.32 -13.96 -9.38
C LYS A 314 -10.89 -12.88 -10.38
N THR A 315 -10.01 -13.24 -11.32
CA THR A 315 -9.46 -12.33 -12.34
C THR A 315 -9.66 -12.77 -13.80
N LEU A 316 -10.27 -13.94 -14.05
CA LEU A 316 -10.49 -14.47 -15.41
C LEU A 316 -11.92 -15.04 -15.59
N PRO A 317 -12.92 -14.20 -15.92
CA PRO A 317 -12.87 -12.73 -15.92
C PRO A 317 -12.91 -12.17 -14.49
N PRO A 318 -12.45 -10.93 -14.28
CA PRO A 318 -12.57 -10.26 -12.99
C PRO A 318 -14.01 -10.16 -12.47
N ASP A 319 -14.23 -10.41 -11.18
CA ASP A 319 -15.53 -10.18 -10.54
C ASP A 319 -15.50 -8.82 -9.83
N MET A 320 -16.13 -7.81 -10.43
CA MET A 320 -16.10 -6.46 -9.90
C MET A 320 -16.78 -6.33 -8.54
N ASP A 321 -17.74 -7.20 -8.23
CA ASP A 321 -18.44 -7.17 -6.94
C ASP A 321 -17.56 -7.75 -5.83
N GLU A 322 -16.64 -8.67 -6.16
CA GLU A 322 -15.58 -9.11 -5.25
C GLU A 322 -14.62 -7.95 -4.96
N LEU A 323 -14.13 -7.26 -6.00
CA LEU A 323 -13.25 -6.09 -5.83
C LEU A 323 -13.92 -5.02 -4.97
N GLU A 324 -15.18 -4.70 -5.28
CA GLU A 324 -15.95 -3.67 -4.56
C GLU A 324 -16.17 -4.06 -3.10
N ALA A 325 -16.52 -5.33 -2.83
CA ALA A 325 -16.71 -5.84 -1.47
C ALA A 325 -15.42 -5.79 -0.65
N THR A 326 -14.30 -6.20 -1.22
CA THR A 326 -12.99 -6.17 -0.53
C THR A 326 -12.57 -4.73 -0.24
N LEU A 327 -12.71 -3.82 -1.21
CA LEU A 327 -12.41 -2.39 -0.98
C LEU A 327 -13.34 -1.78 0.06
N ALA A 328 -14.63 -2.11 0.05
CA ALA A 328 -15.56 -1.67 1.08
C ALA A 328 -15.24 -2.24 2.48
N SER A 329 -14.40 -3.27 2.60
CA SER A 329 -13.87 -3.70 3.91
C SER A 329 -12.79 -2.76 4.48
N GLY A 330 -12.38 -1.74 3.71
CA GLY A 330 -11.24 -0.87 3.95
C GLY A 330 -9.92 -1.45 3.48
N ALA A 331 -9.92 -2.65 2.92
CA ALA A 331 -8.73 -3.35 2.47
C ALA A 331 -8.29 -2.90 1.08
N ASP A 332 -7.00 -2.65 0.93
CA ASP A 332 -6.39 -2.52 -0.39
C ASP A 332 -6.22 -3.89 -1.07
N LEU A 333 -6.18 -3.83 -2.41
CA LEU A 333 -5.86 -4.98 -3.25
C LEU A 333 -4.47 -4.81 -3.86
N TRP A 334 -3.65 -5.85 -3.76
CA TRP A 334 -2.40 -5.97 -4.49
C TRP A 334 -2.69 -6.52 -5.88
N MET A 335 -2.50 -5.71 -6.93
CA MET A 335 -2.94 -6.04 -8.28
C MET A 335 -1.86 -5.81 -9.33
N ALA A 336 -1.98 -6.48 -10.47
CA ALA A 336 -1.20 -6.14 -11.67
C ALA A 336 -2.05 -6.20 -12.94
N MET A 337 -1.77 -5.27 -13.86
CA MET A 337 -2.49 -5.12 -15.12
C MET A 337 -1.54 -4.80 -16.26
N LYS A 338 -2.00 -5.06 -17.49
CA LYS A 338 -1.32 -4.59 -18.70
C LYS A 338 -1.64 -3.11 -18.90
N ILE A 339 -0.63 -2.28 -19.10
CA ILE A 339 -0.80 -0.81 -19.20
C ILE A 339 -0.35 -0.29 -20.57
N ASP A 340 -0.81 0.91 -20.91
CA ASP A 340 -0.17 1.79 -21.89
C ASP A 340 0.52 2.95 -21.16
N GLY A 341 1.84 3.00 -21.24
CA GLY A 341 2.66 4.01 -20.55
C GLY A 341 2.29 5.44 -20.95
N SER A 342 1.86 5.65 -22.20
CA SER A 342 1.50 6.99 -22.68
C SER A 342 0.20 7.51 -22.05
N LYS A 343 -0.78 6.63 -21.79
CA LYS A 343 -2.01 6.96 -21.07
C LYS A 343 -1.73 7.27 -19.61
N PHE A 344 -0.84 6.50 -19.00
CA PHE A 344 -0.41 6.71 -17.62
C PHE A 344 0.36 8.04 -17.44
N SER A 345 1.02 8.56 -18.47
CA SER A 345 1.66 9.89 -18.43
C SER A 345 0.75 11.05 -18.87
N LYS A 346 -0.45 10.79 -19.42
CA LYS A 346 -1.37 11.81 -19.96
C LYS A 346 -2.73 11.74 -19.29
N LEU A 347 -2.72 11.84 -17.98
CA LEU A 347 -3.92 11.82 -17.15
C LEU A 347 -4.80 13.03 -17.47
N ASN A 348 -6.12 12.81 -17.48
CA ASN A 348 -7.10 13.88 -17.60
C ASN A 348 -7.89 13.96 -16.29
N ASN A 349 -7.73 15.07 -15.55
CA ASN A 349 -8.34 15.23 -14.21
C ASN A 349 -8.07 14.01 -13.29
N PHE A 350 -6.83 13.53 -13.31
CA PHE A 350 -6.36 12.35 -12.56
C PHE A 350 -7.07 11.03 -12.92
N VAL A 351 -7.75 10.98 -14.07
CA VAL A 351 -8.29 9.76 -14.67
C VAL A 351 -7.34 9.30 -15.78
N ILE A 352 -6.97 8.02 -15.76
CA ILE A 352 -6.21 7.38 -16.82
C ILE A 352 -7.13 7.21 -18.03
N PRO A 353 -6.83 7.78 -19.20
CA PRO A 353 -7.66 7.59 -20.38
C PRO A 353 -7.67 6.12 -20.81
N ASP A 354 -8.82 5.60 -21.24
CA ASP A 354 -8.94 4.23 -21.76
C ASP A 354 -7.94 3.94 -22.90
N TRP A 355 -7.50 2.68 -22.96
CA TRP A 355 -6.66 2.13 -24.03
C TRP A 355 -7.18 0.78 -24.53
N THR A 356 -6.59 0.30 -25.63
CA THR A 356 -6.91 -0.99 -26.23
C THR A 356 -5.75 -1.97 -26.07
N THR A 357 -6.01 -3.25 -26.34
CA THR A 357 -4.97 -4.30 -26.28
C THR A 357 -3.82 -4.05 -27.26
N ALA A 358 -4.09 -3.40 -28.40
CA ALA A 358 -3.08 -2.99 -29.38
C ALA A 358 -2.15 -1.88 -28.88
N GLN A 359 -2.53 -1.18 -27.80
CA GLN A 359 -1.75 -0.09 -27.19
C GLN A 359 -0.95 -0.57 -25.97
N ILE A 360 -1.03 -1.84 -25.58
CA ILE A 360 -0.31 -2.33 -24.40
C ILE A 360 1.19 -2.11 -24.60
N SER A 361 1.78 -1.38 -23.66
CA SER A 361 3.20 -1.14 -23.60
C SER A 361 3.91 -2.19 -22.75
N GLY A 362 3.31 -2.62 -21.64
CA GLY A 362 3.95 -3.53 -20.69
C GLY A 362 3.08 -3.86 -19.49
N GLY A 363 3.68 -4.46 -18.48
CA GLY A 363 3.02 -4.88 -17.24
C GLY A 363 3.34 -3.93 -16.10
N HIS A 364 2.38 -3.68 -15.21
CA HIS A 364 2.62 -2.88 -14.02
C HIS A 364 1.78 -3.36 -12.83
N ALA A 365 2.40 -3.35 -11.65
CA ALA A 365 1.79 -3.71 -10.38
C ALA A 365 1.57 -2.46 -9.53
N MET A 366 0.39 -2.38 -8.92
CA MET A 366 -0.07 -1.25 -8.10
C MET A 366 -0.91 -1.76 -6.93
N ALA A 367 -1.19 -0.89 -5.96
CA ALA A 367 -2.30 -1.13 -5.03
C ALA A 367 -3.58 -0.50 -5.60
N MET A 368 -4.73 -1.10 -5.33
CA MET A 368 -6.04 -0.51 -5.59
C MET A 368 -6.66 -0.17 -4.23
N SER A 369 -7.00 1.11 -4.05
CA SER A 369 -7.28 1.72 -2.74
C SER A 369 -8.65 2.38 -2.65
N GLY A 370 -9.57 1.97 -3.52
CA GLY A 370 -10.95 2.43 -3.49
C GLY A 370 -11.65 2.35 -4.83
N TYR A 371 -12.91 2.76 -4.84
CA TYR A 371 -13.74 2.83 -6.04
C TYR A 371 -14.74 3.97 -5.94
N ARG A 372 -15.30 4.37 -7.08
CA ARG A 372 -16.45 5.27 -7.15
C ARG A 372 -17.41 4.82 -8.22
N ARG A 373 -18.70 4.87 -7.91
CA ARG A 373 -19.81 4.73 -8.86
C ARG A 373 -20.12 6.10 -9.45
N LEU A 374 -20.05 6.19 -10.78
CA LEU A 374 -20.34 7.41 -11.51
C LEU A 374 -21.85 7.53 -11.78
N PRO A 375 -22.38 8.75 -12.01
CA PRO A 375 -23.80 8.95 -12.33
C PRO A 375 -24.31 8.19 -13.55
N ASN A 376 -23.41 7.81 -14.47
CA ASN A 376 -23.72 7.02 -15.66
C ASN A 376 -23.76 5.49 -15.40
N GLY A 377 -23.70 5.07 -14.14
CA GLY A 377 -23.73 3.66 -13.72
C GLY A 377 -22.40 2.92 -13.87
N LYS A 378 -21.34 3.55 -14.39
CA LYS A 378 -20.00 2.94 -14.50
C LYS A 378 -19.24 3.06 -13.18
N ARG A 379 -18.29 2.15 -12.93
CA ARG A 379 -17.31 2.30 -11.84
C ARG A 379 -15.97 2.82 -12.35
N GLU A 380 -15.27 3.49 -11.46
CA GLU A 380 -13.83 3.72 -11.54
C GLU A 380 -13.18 3.23 -10.27
N PHE A 381 -11.94 2.77 -10.38
CA PHE A 381 -11.13 2.26 -9.28
C PHE A 381 -9.95 3.19 -9.05
N LEU A 382 -9.60 3.41 -7.79
CA LEU A 382 -8.48 4.26 -7.39
C LEU A 382 -7.22 3.40 -7.34
N LEU A 383 -6.22 3.78 -8.15
CA LEU A 383 -4.91 3.15 -8.14
C LEU A 383 -3.94 3.97 -7.28
N HIS A 384 -3.28 3.32 -6.34
CA HIS A 384 -2.13 3.81 -5.58
C HIS A 384 -0.85 3.35 -6.27
N ASN A 385 -0.17 4.30 -6.91
CA ASN A 385 1.02 4.02 -7.71
C ASN A 385 2.31 4.25 -6.93
N SER A 386 3.43 3.79 -7.48
CA SER A 386 4.75 3.84 -6.84
C SER A 386 5.74 4.70 -7.63
N TRP A 387 5.25 5.78 -8.25
CA TRP A 387 6.05 6.70 -9.09
C TRP A 387 6.22 8.08 -8.44
N GLY A 388 6.13 8.14 -7.11
CA GLY A 388 6.23 9.39 -6.36
C GLY A 388 5.00 10.28 -6.45
N THR A 389 4.96 11.30 -5.60
CA THR A 389 3.80 12.18 -5.40
C THR A 389 3.60 13.20 -6.53
N SER A 390 4.58 13.40 -7.41
CA SER A 390 4.42 14.29 -8.57
C SER A 390 3.66 13.64 -9.73
N TRP A 391 3.44 12.32 -9.69
CA TRP A 391 2.60 11.63 -10.67
C TRP A 391 1.14 11.63 -10.20
N GLY A 392 0.21 11.97 -11.11
CA GLY A 392 -1.23 11.93 -10.81
C GLY A 392 -1.68 12.85 -9.69
N ASP A 393 -2.73 12.42 -8.98
CA ASP A 393 -3.26 13.07 -7.79
C ASP A 393 -2.42 12.66 -6.58
N GLN A 394 -1.24 13.27 -6.43
CA GLN A 394 -0.32 12.98 -5.33
C GLN A 394 0.12 11.51 -5.25
N GLY A 395 0.29 10.83 -6.39
CA GLY A 395 0.64 9.41 -6.47
C GLY A 395 -0.51 8.48 -6.87
N TYR A 396 -1.72 9.02 -7.05
CA TYR A 396 -2.92 8.25 -7.32
C TYR A 396 -3.56 8.62 -8.66
N ALA A 397 -4.31 7.69 -9.25
CA ALA A 397 -5.17 7.99 -10.39
C ALA A 397 -6.39 7.05 -10.43
N TRP A 398 -7.46 7.51 -11.06
CA TRP A 398 -8.64 6.70 -11.32
C TRP A 398 -8.50 5.94 -12.63
N VAL A 399 -8.95 4.69 -12.65
CA VAL A 399 -9.01 3.84 -13.86
C VAL A 399 -10.44 3.33 -14.06
N SER A 400 -10.89 3.29 -15.31
CA SER A 400 -12.26 2.83 -15.60
C SER A 400 -12.43 1.34 -15.33
N GLU A 401 -13.63 0.94 -14.90
CA GLU A 401 -14.04 -0.47 -14.79
C GLU A 401 -13.77 -1.26 -16.07
N LYS A 402 -13.97 -0.63 -17.23
CA LYS A 402 -13.68 -1.23 -18.53
C LYS A 402 -12.21 -1.65 -18.64
N MET A 403 -11.29 -0.78 -18.21
CA MET A 403 -9.86 -1.08 -18.20
C MET A 403 -9.52 -2.16 -17.18
N VAL A 404 -10.10 -2.13 -15.97
CA VAL A 404 -9.91 -3.20 -14.99
C VAL A 404 -10.38 -4.54 -15.54
N ALA A 405 -11.59 -4.61 -16.09
CA ALA A 405 -12.17 -5.83 -16.64
C ALA A 405 -11.37 -6.41 -17.83
N THR A 406 -10.70 -5.55 -18.61
CA THR A 406 -9.97 -5.96 -19.82
C THR A 406 -8.49 -6.23 -19.56
N MET A 407 -7.87 -5.49 -18.65
CA MET A 407 -6.41 -5.40 -18.55
C MET A 407 -5.85 -5.98 -17.25
N MET A 408 -6.66 -6.10 -16.20
CA MET A 408 -6.22 -6.67 -14.92
C MET A 408 -6.02 -8.18 -15.05
N HIS A 409 -4.86 -8.65 -14.61
CA HIS A 409 -4.52 -10.08 -14.64
C HIS A 409 -4.43 -10.68 -13.24
N TYR A 410 -4.06 -9.85 -12.26
CA TYR A 410 -3.89 -10.25 -10.87
C TYR A 410 -4.61 -9.28 -9.93
N ALA A 411 -5.20 -9.83 -8.88
CA ALA A 411 -5.75 -9.11 -7.74
C ALA A 411 -5.69 -10.03 -6.52
N PHE A 412 -5.11 -9.53 -5.43
CA PHE A 412 -4.93 -10.28 -4.20
C PHE A 412 -5.28 -9.44 -2.99
N ARG A 413 -5.94 -10.06 -2.02
CA ARG A 413 -6.03 -9.56 -0.65
C ARG A 413 -4.80 -10.04 0.13
N VAL A 414 -4.15 -9.14 0.86
CA VAL A 414 -2.98 -9.45 1.68
C VAL A 414 -3.31 -9.25 3.15
N LYS A 415 -3.11 -10.27 3.97
CA LYS A 415 -3.42 -10.25 5.41
C LYS A 415 -2.17 -10.40 6.26
N LEU A 416 -2.12 -9.62 7.34
CA LEU A 416 -1.10 -9.73 8.37
C LEU A 416 -1.43 -10.89 9.30
N GLU A 417 -0.42 -11.66 9.70
CA GLU A 417 -0.57 -12.68 10.74
C GLU A 417 -0.60 -12.03 12.12
N GLY A 418 -1.58 -12.42 12.95
CA GLY A 418 -1.68 -11.96 14.34
C GLY A 418 -2.02 -10.48 14.53
N GLN A 419 -2.34 -9.75 13.45
CA GLN A 419 -2.58 -8.30 13.46
C GLN A 419 -3.91 -7.98 12.76
N ALA A 420 -5.01 -8.57 13.26
CA ALA A 420 -6.35 -8.24 12.80
C ALA A 420 -6.77 -6.83 13.24
N PRO A 421 -7.69 -6.16 12.53
CA PRO A 421 -8.31 -4.94 13.02
C PRO A 421 -8.91 -5.14 14.43
N PRO A 422 -9.00 -4.08 15.26
CA PRO A 422 -9.70 -4.15 16.54
C PRO A 422 -11.12 -4.71 16.34
N ALA A 423 -11.65 -5.46 17.33
CA ALA A 423 -12.94 -6.16 17.20
C ALA A 423 -14.11 -5.25 16.77
N ALA A 424 -14.13 -3.98 17.20
CA ALA A 424 -15.14 -3.00 16.80
C ALA A 424 -15.06 -2.56 15.30
N GLY A 425 -13.97 -2.91 14.61
CA GLY A 425 -13.73 -2.64 13.20
C GLY A 425 -13.50 -3.90 12.36
N LEU A 426 -13.83 -5.08 12.89
CA LEU A 426 -13.74 -6.34 12.18
C LEU A 426 -14.83 -6.40 11.10
N THR A 427 -14.43 -6.74 9.87
CA THR A 427 -15.33 -6.92 8.73
C THR A 427 -15.39 -8.38 8.30
N ASP A 428 -16.37 -8.74 7.47
CA ASP A 428 -16.45 -10.11 6.93
C ASP A 428 -15.26 -10.49 6.05
N ASP A 429 -14.56 -9.50 5.49
CA ASP A 429 -13.35 -9.70 4.69
C ASP A 429 -12.14 -10.09 5.55
N ASP A 430 -12.13 -9.69 6.81
CA ASP A 430 -11.07 -10.04 7.75
C ASP A 430 -11.19 -11.51 8.21
N CYS A 431 -12.40 -12.09 8.15
CA CYS A 431 -12.66 -13.49 8.45
C CYS A 431 -12.13 -14.45 7.36
N ALA A 432 -12.10 -15.75 7.66
CA ALA A 432 -11.70 -16.75 6.67
C ALA A 432 -12.65 -16.76 5.45
N TRP A 433 -12.19 -17.34 4.34
CA TRP A 433 -12.90 -17.36 3.05
C TRP A 433 -14.38 -17.84 3.12
N ASP A 434 -14.72 -18.69 4.09
CA ASP A 434 -16.05 -19.27 4.34
C ASP A 434 -16.70 -18.84 5.68
N GLU A 435 -16.20 -17.78 6.30
CA GLU A 435 -16.68 -17.25 7.59
C GLU A 435 -17.25 -15.83 7.47
N LEU A 436 -18.11 -15.43 8.40
CA LEU A 436 -18.58 -14.05 8.57
C LEU A 436 -18.38 -13.64 10.02
N VAL A 437 -18.45 -12.33 10.29
CA VAL A 437 -18.59 -11.85 11.66
C VAL A 437 -19.96 -12.29 12.20
N ASP A 438 -19.94 -13.16 13.21
CA ASP A 438 -21.12 -13.61 13.93
C ASP A 438 -21.79 -12.44 14.64
N SER A 439 -23.10 -12.32 14.43
CA SER A 439 -23.88 -11.19 14.92
C SER A 439 -24.14 -11.18 16.43
N GLY A 440 -23.98 -12.32 17.11
CA GLY A 440 -24.12 -12.46 18.55
C GLY A 440 -22.79 -12.31 19.29
N THR A 441 -21.70 -12.86 18.73
CA THR A 441 -20.39 -12.90 19.39
C THR A 441 -19.41 -11.82 18.93
N GLY A 442 -19.62 -11.24 17.74
CA GLY A 442 -18.68 -10.30 17.12
C GLY A 442 -17.36 -10.93 16.67
N ARG A 443 -17.29 -12.26 16.56
CA ARG A 443 -16.12 -13.02 16.11
C ARG A 443 -16.40 -13.70 14.78
N CYS A 444 -15.35 -14.06 14.05
CA CYS A 444 -15.51 -14.86 12.85
C CYS A 444 -16.07 -16.25 13.18
N ASP A 445 -17.09 -16.67 12.44
CA ASP A 445 -17.69 -18.00 12.51
C ASP A 445 -18.19 -18.40 11.11
N LYS A 446 -18.38 -19.70 10.89
CA LYS A 446 -18.74 -20.25 9.57
C LYS A 446 -20.07 -19.68 9.07
N ILE A 447 -20.13 -19.43 7.76
CA ILE A 447 -21.38 -19.15 7.07
C ILE A 447 -22.32 -20.35 7.26
N CYS A 448 -23.58 -20.09 7.59
CA CYS A 448 -24.56 -21.15 7.78
C CYS A 448 -24.91 -21.84 6.46
N SER A 449 -25.41 -23.08 6.53
CA SER A 449 -25.70 -23.90 5.34
C SER A 449 -26.74 -23.30 4.39
N ASP A 450 -27.56 -22.36 4.90
CA ASP A 450 -28.55 -21.59 4.16
C ASP A 450 -28.03 -20.20 3.71
N ASP A 451 -26.71 -20.00 3.74
CA ASP A 451 -26.00 -18.74 3.50
C ASP A 451 -26.36 -17.61 4.50
N SER A 452 -26.98 -17.91 5.63
CA SER A 452 -27.26 -16.90 6.66
C SER A 452 -26.03 -16.53 7.49
N ARG A 453 -26.04 -15.32 8.04
CA ARG A 453 -25.01 -14.85 8.98
C ARG A 453 -25.18 -15.59 10.32
N PRO A 454 -24.12 -16.15 10.90
CA PRO A 454 -24.20 -16.81 12.19
C PRO A 454 -24.60 -15.82 13.31
N ASN A 455 -25.29 -16.33 14.32
CA ASN A 455 -25.76 -15.56 15.48
C ASN A 455 -25.67 -16.42 16.73
N ASN A 456 -24.54 -16.30 17.44
CA ASN A 456 -24.12 -17.27 18.46
C ASN A 456 -23.99 -18.67 17.86
N GLY A 457 -23.38 -18.74 16.68
CA GLY A 457 -23.29 -19.92 15.83
C GLY A 457 -24.44 -20.04 14.83
N CYS A 458 -24.34 -21.03 13.95
CA CYS A 458 -25.45 -21.46 13.12
C CYS A 458 -26.35 -22.33 14.00
N GLY A 459 -27.27 -21.69 14.73
CA GLY A 459 -28.24 -22.37 15.58
C GLY A 459 -28.81 -23.56 14.83
N SER A 460 -28.77 -24.74 15.44
CA SER A 460 -29.29 -25.95 14.82
C SER A 460 -30.73 -25.64 14.41
N THR A 461 -31.00 -25.64 13.11
CA THR A 461 -32.36 -25.84 12.66
C THR A 461 -32.77 -27.16 13.28
N ALA A 462 -33.53 -27.06 14.38
CA ALA A 462 -34.25 -28.16 14.94
C ALA A 462 -34.94 -28.83 13.75
N SER A 463 -34.51 -30.05 13.46
CA SER A 463 -35.25 -30.99 12.63
C SER A 463 -36.71 -30.89 13.06
N LYS A 464 -37.52 -30.21 12.26
CA LYS A 464 -38.96 -30.25 12.41
C LYS A 464 -39.34 -31.68 12.07
N ARG A 465 -39.78 -32.38 13.11
CA ARG A 465 -40.31 -33.74 13.11
C ARG A 465 -41.40 -33.93 12.06
#